data_AF-U1MLX3-F1
#
_entry.id   AF-U1MLX3-F1
#
_cell.length_a   1.000
_cell.length_b   1.000
_cell.length_c   1.000
_cell.angle_alpha   90.00
_cell.angle_beta   90.00
_cell.angle_gamma   90.00
#
_symmetry.space_group_name_H-M   'P 1'
#
loop_
_entity.id
_entity.type
_entity.pdbx_description
1 polymer ?
#
loop_
_entity_poly.entity_id
_entity_poly.type
_entity_poly.pdbx_seq_one_letter_code
_entity_poly.pdbx_strand_id
1 'polypeptide(L)'
;MRDKSLRLTVAFRESELPIIEQAAHRLGMSVSDYASYALSRMATQELGHGARAADLNSERYPSRRSLRPVRERALMPMPEVVRQLREFLGPQLLSLTVDASVDQIKSWAREDTQPQGDHERRLREAHEVWQLVVSVESSKTTRAWWMSMKDGLDDLSPAEAIAKDQAAAVMSVARDFLEAG
;
A
#
# COMPACT_ATOMS: atom_id res chain seq x y z
N MET A 1 -28.83 -29.16 4.39
CA MET A 1 -27.96 -29.16 5.58
C MET A 1 -26.62 -29.77 5.23
N ARG A 2 -25.61 -28.95 4.90
CA ARG A 2 -24.20 -29.35 4.97
C ARG A 2 -23.43 -28.16 5.51
N ASP A 3 -23.04 -28.35 6.76
CA ASP A 3 -22.21 -27.49 7.59
C ASP A 3 -20.86 -27.25 6.89
N LYS A 4 -20.63 -26.01 6.44
CA LYS A 4 -19.33 -25.54 5.93
C LYS A 4 -18.71 -24.47 6.85
N SER A 5 -19.32 -24.22 8.01
CA SER A 5 -18.88 -23.16 8.93
C SER A 5 -17.73 -23.62 9.85
N LEU A 6 -17.45 -24.92 9.92
CA LEU A 6 -16.54 -25.49 10.94
C LEU A 6 -15.06 -25.65 10.54
N ARG A 7 -14.58 -25.01 9.47
CA ARG A 7 -13.12 -25.03 9.13
C ARG A 7 -12.43 -23.68 9.06
N LEU A 8 -13.13 -22.59 9.39
CA LEU A 8 -12.55 -21.24 9.46
C LEU A 8 -12.20 -20.83 10.91
N THR A 9 -12.70 -21.56 11.91
CA THR A 9 -12.57 -21.25 13.35
C THR A 9 -11.16 -21.42 13.92
N VAL A 10 -10.18 -21.94 13.16
CA VAL A 10 -8.85 -22.26 13.72
C VAL A 10 -7.85 -21.10 13.64
N ALA A 11 -8.11 -20.08 12.81
CA ALA A 11 -7.12 -19.01 12.58
C ALA A 11 -7.61 -17.58 12.90
N PHE A 12 -8.92 -17.38 13.08
CA PHE A 12 -9.51 -16.09 13.44
C PHE A 12 -10.44 -16.24 14.65
N ARG A 13 -10.48 -15.24 15.53
CA ARG A 13 -11.37 -15.27 16.70
C ARG A 13 -12.83 -15.07 16.25
N GLU A 14 -13.79 -15.61 17.00
CA GLU A 14 -15.23 -15.46 16.66
C GLU A 14 -15.67 -13.98 16.56
N SER A 15 -15.00 -13.09 17.30
CA SER A 15 -15.22 -11.63 17.22
C SER A 15 -14.81 -11.00 15.88
N GLU A 16 -14.00 -11.68 15.08
CA GLU A 16 -13.48 -11.19 13.79
C GLU A 16 -14.32 -11.68 12.60
N LEU A 17 -15.22 -12.64 12.81
CA LEU A 17 -16.08 -13.19 11.77
C LEU A 17 -16.98 -12.14 11.09
N PRO A 18 -17.62 -11.19 11.80
CA PRO A 18 -18.44 -10.16 11.15
C PRO A 18 -17.63 -9.28 10.19
N ILE A 19 -16.37 -9.01 10.55
CA ILE A 19 -15.45 -8.18 9.77
C ILE A 19 -15.02 -8.92 8.50
N ILE A 20 -14.72 -10.22 8.62
CA ILE A 20 -14.32 -11.10 7.51
C ILE A 20 -15.49 -11.30 6.54
N GLU A 21 -16.72 -11.48 7.04
CA GLU A 21 -17.91 -11.63 6.21
C GLU A 21 -18.24 -10.36 5.43
N GLN A 22 -18.18 -9.20 6.09
CA GLN A 22 -18.45 -7.92 5.43
C GLN A 22 -17.39 -7.60 4.37
N ALA A 23 -16.12 -7.88 4.64
CA ALA A 23 -15.03 -7.70 3.68
C ALA A 23 -15.16 -8.64 2.47
N ALA A 24 -15.52 -9.90 2.69
CA ALA A 24 -15.75 -10.87 1.62
C ALA A 24 -16.93 -10.44 0.71
N HIS A 25 -18.04 -10.00 1.31
CA HIS A 25 -19.21 -9.53 0.56
C HIS A 25 -18.91 -8.30 -0.30
N ARG A 26 -18.14 -7.33 0.23
CA ARG A 26 -17.71 -6.14 -0.53
C ARG A 26 -16.85 -6.49 -1.74
N LEU A 27 -16.04 -7.54 -1.63
CA LEU A 27 -15.17 -8.01 -2.72
C LEU A 27 -15.86 -9.01 -3.66
N GLY A 28 -17.14 -9.33 -3.43
CA GLY A 28 -17.86 -10.35 -4.19
C GLY A 28 -17.23 -11.75 -4.05
N MET A 29 -16.46 -11.97 -2.98
CA MET A 29 -15.76 -13.21 -2.69
C MET A 29 -16.53 -14.02 -1.65
N SER A 30 -16.37 -15.34 -1.66
CA SER A 30 -16.86 -16.12 -0.52
C SER A 30 -15.98 -15.82 0.70
N VAL A 31 -16.58 -15.89 1.89
CA VAL A 31 -15.90 -15.72 3.18
C VAL A 31 -14.69 -16.66 3.30
N SER A 32 -14.81 -17.87 2.74
CA SER A 32 -13.73 -18.85 2.68
C SER A 32 -12.58 -18.43 1.77
N ASP A 33 -12.87 -17.81 0.64
CA ASP A 33 -11.85 -17.31 -0.30
C ASP A 33 -11.13 -16.11 0.30
N TYR A 34 -11.88 -15.22 0.96
CA TYR A 34 -11.32 -14.06 1.64
C TYR A 34 -10.47 -14.44 2.86
N ALA A 35 -10.92 -15.38 3.69
CA ALA A 35 -10.13 -15.88 4.82
C ALA A 35 -8.84 -16.58 4.37
N SER A 36 -8.91 -17.36 3.27
CA SER A 36 -7.73 -17.99 2.67
C SER A 36 -6.75 -16.93 2.12
N TYR A 37 -7.28 -15.87 1.52
CA TYR A 37 -6.51 -14.72 1.06
C TYR A 37 -5.85 -13.95 2.21
N ALA A 38 -6.59 -13.68 3.30
CA ALA A 38 -6.11 -12.96 4.47
C ALA A 38 -5.02 -13.73 5.23
N LEU A 39 -5.21 -15.04 5.46
CA LEU A 39 -4.21 -15.89 6.11
C LEU A 39 -2.94 -16.04 5.29
N SER A 40 -3.07 -16.14 3.97
CA SER A 40 -1.91 -16.16 3.06
C SER A 40 -1.10 -14.86 3.13
N ARG A 41 -1.77 -13.72 3.35
CA ARG A 41 -1.11 -12.43 3.52
C ARG A 41 -0.43 -12.31 4.89
N MET A 42 -1.03 -12.84 5.95
CA MET A 42 -0.49 -12.78 7.32
C MET A 42 0.71 -13.72 7.53
N ALA A 43 0.68 -14.94 6.99
CA ALA A 43 1.78 -15.91 7.10
C ALA A 43 3.08 -15.48 6.40
N THR A 44 2.99 -14.50 5.49
CA THR A 44 4.15 -13.96 4.77
C THR A 44 4.91 -12.89 5.59
N GLN A 45 4.33 -12.41 6.68
CA GLN A 45 4.89 -11.32 7.49
C GLN A 45 5.82 -11.78 8.63
N GLU A 46 5.82 -13.08 8.99
CA GLU A 46 6.51 -13.60 10.19
C GLU A 46 7.82 -14.37 9.94
N LEU A 47 8.30 -14.53 8.69
CA LEU A 47 9.55 -15.28 8.41
C LEU A 47 10.69 -14.38 7.91
N GLY A 48 11.05 -13.40 8.75
CA GLY A 48 12.08 -12.40 8.45
C GLY A 48 13.22 -12.30 9.47
N HIS A 49 13.61 -13.36 10.20
CA HIS A 49 14.82 -13.32 11.03
C HIS A 49 15.61 -14.64 11.01
N GLY A 50 16.78 -14.59 10.36
CA GLY A 50 17.96 -15.42 10.68
C GLY A 50 18.20 -16.66 9.82
N ALA A 51 19.23 -16.62 8.97
CA ALA A 51 20.34 -17.60 8.99
C ALA A 51 21.38 -17.29 7.89
N ARG A 52 22.64 -17.45 8.29
CA ARG A 52 23.89 -17.12 7.60
C ARG A 52 24.58 -18.42 7.18
N ALA A 53 25.10 -18.49 5.95
CA ALA A 53 26.19 -19.38 5.50
C ALA A 53 26.69 -18.79 4.17
N ALA A 54 27.79 -18.02 4.15
CA ALA A 54 29.18 -18.47 4.12
C ALA A 54 29.57 -19.16 2.79
N ASP A 55 30.41 -18.43 2.05
CA ASP A 55 31.39 -18.83 1.03
C ASP A 55 31.02 -19.84 -0.07
N LEU A 56 31.16 -19.40 -1.33
CA LEU A 56 32.37 -19.67 -2.12
C LEU A 56 32.32 -18.93 -3.46
N ASN A 57 33.35 -18.09 -3.64
CA ASN A 57 34.10 -17.83 -4.86
C ASN A 57 33.57 -16.88 -5.96
N SER A 58 34.50 -15.99 -6.30
CA SER A 58 34.54 -15.05 -7.42
C SER A 58 34.25 -15.73 -8.75
N GLU A 59 33.35 -15.14 -9.54
CA GLU A 59 33.65 -14.75 -10.92
C GLU A 59 32.46 -13.98 -11.55
N ARG A 60 32.74 -12.79 -12.09
CA ARG A 60 32.11 -12.20 -13.29
C ARG A 60 30.57 -12.05 -13.29
N TYR A 61 30.12 -10.81 -13.16
CA TYR A 61 28.89 -10.36 -13.83
C TYR A 61 29.30 -9.63 -15.13
N PRO A 62 28.52 -9.71 -16.24
CA PRO A 62 27.10 -9.41 -16.18
C PRO A 62 26.16 -10.36 -16.95
N SER A 63 24.91 -10.32 -16.50
CA SER A 63 23.67 -10.69 -17.20
C SER A 63 23.08 -12.10 -17.02
N ARG A 64 21.76 -12.04 -16.75
CA ARG A 64 20.70 -13.06 -16.77
C ARG A 64 20.49 -13.89 -15.51
N ARG A 65 19.50 -13.40 -14.72
CA ARG A 65 18.39 -14.19 -14.19
C ARG A 65 18.77 -15.46 -13.43
N SER A 66 19.02 -15.30 -12.13
CA SER A 66 18.81 -16.36 -11.15
C SER A 66 17.78 -15.87 -10.14
N LEU A 67 16.52 -16.12 -10.49
CA LEU A 67 15.39 -16.02 -9.58
C LEU A 67 15.61 -17.03 -8.45
N ARG A 68 16.03 -16.56 -7.28
CA ARG A 68 15.61 -17.22 -6.04
C ARG A 68 14.11 -16.89 -5.90
N PRO A 69 13.20 -17.86 -5.72
CA PRO A 69 11.85 -17.53 -5.33
C PRO A 69 11.89 -17.18 -3.85
N VAL A 70 12.41 -15.99 -3.53
CA VAL A 70 11.80 -15.21 -2.45
C VAL A 70 10.36 -15.04 -2.91
N ARG A 71 9.37 -15.21 -2.03
CA ARG A 71 7.98 -14.91 -2.36
C ARG A 71 7.88 -13.41 -2.65
N GLU A 72 8.24 -13.03 -3.87
CA GLU A 72 8.32 -11.66 -4.35
C GLU A 72 6.87 -11.24 -4.58
N ARG A 73 6.28 -10.65 -3.54
CA ARG A 73 5.08 -9.85 -3.69
C ARG A 73 5.46 -8.75 -4.67
N ALA A 74 5.16 -8.93 -5.96
CA ALA A 74 5.52 -7.99 -6.99
C ALA A 74 4.92 -6.63 -6.62
N LEU A 75 5.76 -5.73 -6.11
CA LEU A 75 5.36 -4.36 -5.85
C LEU A 75 5.02 -3.74 -7.21
N MET A 76 3.94 -2.96 -7.26
CA MET A 76 3.55 -2.25 -8.47
C MET A 76 4.75 -1.44 -9.00
N PRO A 77 5.03 -1.46 -10.32
CA PRO A 77 6.09 -0.65 -10.91
C PRO A 77 5.91 0.84 -10.63
N MET A 78 7.00 1.58 -10.38
CA MET A 78 6.93 3.02 -10.06
C MET A 78 6.24 3.89 -11.10
N PRO A 79 6.43 3.69 -12.40
CA PRO A 79 5.69 4.48 -13.39
C PRO A 79 4.17 4.34 -13.25
N GLU A 80 3.70 3.15 -12.89
CA GLU A 80 2.27 2.88 -12.71
C GLU A 80 1.75 3.50 -11.40
N VAL A 81 2.52 3.43 -10.31
CA VAL A 81 2.20 4.16 -9.07
C VAL A 81 2.09 5.66 -9.33
N VAL A 82 3.05 6.24 -10.05
CA VAL A 82 3.04 7.67 -10.39
C VAL A 82 1.84 8.00 -11.28
N ARG A 83 1.49 7.16 -12.26
CA ARG A 83 0.31 7.36 -13.11
C ARG A 83 -0.98 7.39 -12.31
N GLN A 84 -1.22 6.40 -11.44
CA GLN A 84 -2.43 6.32 -10.64
C GLN A 84 -2.57 7.49 -9.68
N LEU A 85 -1.50 7.82 -8.94
CA LEU A 85 -1.48 8.97 -8.06
C LEU A 85 -1.70 10.28 -8.82
N ARG A 86 -1.09 10.44 -9.99
CA ARG A 86 -1.22 11.65 -10.82
C ARG A 86 -2.63 11.81 -11.39
N GLU A 87 -3.25 10.72 -11.84
CA GLU A 87 -4.63 10.73 -12.33
C GLU A 87 -5.59 11.18 -11.23
N PHE A 88 -5.34 10.70 -10.01
CA PHE A 88 -6.20 10.93 -8.88
C PHE A 88 -6.02 12.28 -8.18
N LEU A 89 -4.82 12.54 -7.68
CA LEU A 89 -4.49 13.77 -6.95
C LEU A 89 -4.35 14.97 -7.91
N GLY A 90 -4.04 14.68 -9.18
CA GLY A 90 -3.61 15.68 -10.13
C GLY A 90 -2.12 16.03 -9.98
N PRO A 91 -1.53 16.68 -11.01
CA PRO A 91 -0.10 16.92 -11.07
C PRO A 91 0.43 17.86 -9.97
N GLN A 92 -0.34 18.88 -9.59
CA GLN A 92 0.10 19.87 -8.59
C GLN A 92 0.08 19.32 -7.17
N LEU A 93 -0.98 18.61 -6.80
CA LEU A 93 -1.07 18.01 -5.47
C LEU A 93 -0.03 16.91 -5.29
N LEU A 94 0.18 16.06 -6.31
CA LEU A 94 1.24 15.05 -6.24
C LEU A 94 2.64 15.68 -6.16
N SER A 95 2.90 16.77 -6.88
CA SER A 95 4.15 17.54 -6.81
C SER A 95 4.44 18.02 -5.39
N LEU A 96 3.43 18.56 -4.71
CA LEU A 96 3.51 18.93 -3.30
C LEU A 96 3.78 17.70 -2.41
N THR A 97 3.00 16.63 -2.58
CA THR A 97 3.05 15.43 -1.72
C THR A 97 4.44 14.78 -1.68
N VAL A 98 5.15 14.75 -2.81
CA VAL A 98 6.43 14.04 -2.91
C VAL A 98 7.64 14.98 -2.95
N ASP A 99 7.43 16.29 -2.85
CA ASP A 99 8.47 17.32 -2.95
C ASP A 99 9.29 17.17 -4.25
N ALA A 100 8.60 17.18 -5.38
CA ALA A 100 9.20 17.09 -6.71
C ALA A 100 8.50 18.03 -7.69
N SER A 101 9.18 18.42 -8.76
CA SER A 101 8.56 19.24 -9.82
C SER A 101 7.54 18.43 -10.63
N VAL A 102 6.55 19.13 -11.19
CA VAL A 102 5.55 18.54 -12.10
C VAL A 102 6.21 17.87 -13.33
N ASP A 103 7.35 18.37 -13.79
CA ASP A 103 8.07 17.80 -14.93
C ASP A 103 8.81 16.51 -14.57
N GLN A 104 9.38 16.41 -13.36
CA GLN A 104 9.89 15.13 -12.85
C GLN A 104 8.78 14.08 -12.78
N ILE A 105 7.60 14.45 -12.26
CA ILE A 105 6.44 13.55 -12.21
C ILE A 105 6.05 13.07 -13.61
N LYS A 106 6.01 13.96 -14.60
CA LYS A 106 5.72 13.57 -16.00
C LYS A 106 6.77 12.62 -16.54
N SER A 107 8.05 12.87 -16.27
CA SER A 107 9.17 12.02 -16.70
C SER A 107 9.07 10.62 -16.09
N TRP A 108 8.78 10.52 -14.78
CA TRP A 108 8.60 9.25 -14.09
C TRP A 108 7.39 8.46 -14.60
N ALA A 109 6.28 9.14 -14.89
CA ALA A 109 5.08 8.51 -15.46
C ALA A 109 5.29 7.98 -16.89
N ARG A 110 6.32 8.46 -17.60
CA ARG A 110 6.70 8.04 -18.96
C ARG A 110 7.84 7.03 -18.99
N GLU A 111 8.38 6.68 -17.83
CA GLU A 111 9.57 5.83 -17.70
C GLU A 111 10.85 6.45 -18.28
N ASP A 112 10.86 7.76 -18.56
CA ASP A 112 12.03 8.47 -19.08
C ASP A 112 13.14 8.54 -18.01
N THR A 113 12.74 8.70 -16.74
CA THR A 113 13.61 8.64 -15.57
C THR A 113 12.91 7.87 -14.45
N GLN A 114 13.65 7.46 -13.42
CA GLN A 114 13.08 6.77 -12.24
C GLN A 114 13.20 7.64 -10.99
N PRO A 115 12.15 7.70 -10.15
CA PRO A 115 12.25 8.30 -8.82
C PRO A 115 13.21 7.45 -7.98
N GLN A 116 13.99 8.09 -7.11
CA GLN A 116 14.95 7.43 -6.23
C GLN A 116 14.91 8.03 -4.83
N GLY A 117 15.41 7.30 -3.84
CA GLY A 117 15.53 7.79 -2.47
C GLY A 117 14.19 8.24 -1.88
N ASP A 118 14.15 9.47 -1.38
CA ASP A 118 12.96 10.04 -0.73
C ASP A 118 11.75 10.16 -1.67
N HIS A 119 11.97 10.44 -2.96
CA HIS A 119 10.90 10.51 -3.94
C HIS A 119 10.19 9.16 -4.12
N GLU A 120 10.96 8.08 -4.22
CA GLU A 120 10.37 6.73 -4.34
C GLU A 120 9.61 6.35 -3.08
N ARG A 121 10.20 6.62 -1.90
CA ARG A 121 9.56 6.32 -0.61
C ARG A 121 8.22 7.05 -0.48
N ARG A 122 8.20 8.38 -0.66
CA ARG A 122 7.00 9.21 -0.55
C ARG A 122 5.93 8.81 -1.57
N LEU A 123 6.32 8.42 -2.78
CA LEU A 123 5.38 7.89 -3.79
C LEU A 123 4.71 6.60 -3.31
N ARG A 124 5.48 5.67 -2.72
CA ARG A 124 4.93 4.41 -2.20
C ARG A 124 4.02 4.64 -1.00
N GLU A 125 4.44 5.49 -0.07
CA GLU A 125 3.66 5.87 1.11
C GLU A 125 2.35 6.56 0.72
N ALA A 126 2.41 7.51 -0.22
CA ALA A 126 1.22 8.19 -0.71
C ALA A 126 0.25 7.23 -1.41
N HIS A 127 0.79 6.28 -2.18
CA HIS A 127 0.00 5.25 -2.83
C HIS A 127 -0.70 4.32 -1.83
N GLU A 128 -0.01 3.92 -0.75
CA GLU A 128 -0.61 3.09 0.30
C GLU A 128 -1.76 3.80 1.01
N VAL A 129 -1.56 5.06 1.41
CA VAL A 129 -2.61 5.89 2.02
C VAL A 129 -3.79 6.06 1.06
N TRP A 130 -3.51 6.36 -0.20
CA TRP A 130 -4.55 6.54 -1.22
C TRP A 130 -5.38 5.28 -1.41
N GLN A 131 -4.74 4.10 -1.53
CA GLN A 131 -5.44 2.83 -1.67
C GLN A 131 -6.36 2.54 -0.49
N LEU A 132 -5.96 2.93 0.73
CA LEU A 132 -6.81 2.76 1.90
C LEU A 132 -8.07 3.64 1.82
N VAL A 133 -7.91 4.94 1.55
CA VAL A 133 -9.04 5.88 1.59
C VAL A 133 -10.00 5.67 0.41
N VAL A 134 -9.47 5.44 -0.80
CA VAL A 134 -10.33 5.21 -1.99
C VAL A 134 -11.11 3.89 -1.92
N SER A 135 -10.73 2.96 -1.03
CA SER A 135 -11.46 1.71 -0.84
C SER A 135 -12.82 1.88 -0.16
N VAL A 136 -13.01 3.01 0.54
CA VAL A 136 -14.25 3.33 1.28
C VAL A 136 -14.96 4.57 0.74
N GLU A 137 -14.25 5.45 0.04
CA GLU A 137 -14.74 6.74 -0.41
C GLU A 137 -14.69 6.95 -1.92
N SER A 138 -15.52 7.88 -2.40
CA SER A 138 -15.42 8.31 -3.80
C SER A 138 -14.09 9.02 -4.09
N SER A 139 -13.64 9.00 -5.35
CA SER A 139 -12.43 9.71 -5.76
C SER A 139 -12.48 11.22 -5.45
N LYS A 140 -13.68 11.81 -5.53
CA LYS A 140 -13.89 13.23 -5.20
C LYS A 140 -13.71 13.48 -3.70
N THR A 141 -14.33 12.65 -2.85
CA THR A 141 -14.22 12.78 -1.38
C THR A 141 -12.79 12.59 -0.93
N THR A 142 -12.13 11.57 -1.46
CA THR A 142 -10.75 11.26 -1.10
C THR A 142 -9.81 12.40 -1.51
N ARG A 143 -9.96 12.99 -2.71
CA ARG A 143 -9.15 14.16 -3.08
C ARG A 143 -9.36 15.35 -2.14
N ALA A 144 -10.61 15.61 -1.75
CA ALA A 144 -10.89 16.65 -0.75
C ALA A 144 -10.26 16.31 0.61
N TRP A 145 -10.28 15.04 1.01
CA TRP A 145 -9.63 14.55 2.23
C TRP A 145 -8.12 14.80 2.22
N TRP A 146 -7.45 14.58 1.08
CA TRP A 146 -6.01 14.85 0.91
C TRP A 146 -5.62 16.33 0.99
N MET A 147 -6.54 17.23 0.69
CA MET A 147 -6.34 18.69 0.76
C MET A 147 -6.78 19.30 2.10
N SER A 148 -7.56 18.57 2.88
CA SER A 148 -8.09 19.04 4.16
C SER A 148 -7.02 18.94 5.25
N MET A 149 -6.93 19.96 6.10
CA MET A 149 -6.24 19.83 7.39
C MET A 149 -6.90 18.71 8.21
N LYS A 150 -6.08 17.97 8.96
CA LYS A 150 -6.55 16.88 9.81
C LYS A 150 -6.05 17.06 11.24
N ASP A 151 -6.96 16.86 12.17
CA ASP A 151 -6.61 16.71 13.58
C ASP A 151 -5.69 15.48 13.71
N GLY A 152 -4.54 15.67 14.39
CA GLY A 152 -3.50 14.64 14.51
C GLY A 152 -2.36 14.73 13.50
N LEU A 153 -2.37 15.72 12.59
CA LEU A 153 -1.25 16.00 11.66
C LEU A 153 -0.58 17.37 11.89
N ASP A 154 -0.59 17.90 13.12
CA ASP A 154 0.06 19.19 13.45
C ASP A 154 -0.35 20.34 12.49
N ASP A 155 -1.66 20.49 12.23
CA ASP A 155 -2.24 21.48 11.30
C ASP A 155 -1.83 21.30 9.82
N LEU A 156 -1.38 20.10 9.43
CA LEU A 156 -1.03 19.78 8.05
C LEU A 156 -2.14 19.02 7.34
N SER A 157 -2.19 19.17 6.02
CA SER A 157 -2.90 18.25 5.15
C SER A 157 -2.12 16.92 5.01
N PRO A 158 -2.79 15.81 4.66
CA PRO A 158 -2.13 14.55 4.33
C PRO A 158 -1.02 14.69 3.28
N ALA A 159 -1.21 15.57 2.28
CA ALA A 159 -0.20 15.83 1.27
C ALA A 159 1.07 16.46 1.86
N GLU A 160 0.91 17.47 2.71
CA GLU A 160 2.04 18.16 3.35
C GLU A 160 2.76 17.28 4.38
N ALA A 161 2.00 16.47 5.13
CA ALA A 161 2.56 15.55 6.10
C ALA A 161 3.43 14.47 5.44
N ILE A 162 3.04 13.92 4.28
CA ILE A 162 3.91 12.99 3.53
C ILE A 162 5.17 13.69 3.02
N ALA A 163 5.05 14.94 2.52
CA ALA A 163 6.21 15.70 2.09
C ALA A 163 7.23 15.93 3.22
N LYS A 164 6.77 15.97 4.47
CA LYS A 164 7.57 16.07 5.70
C LYS A 164 7.94 14.71 6.32
N ASP A 165 7.78 13.61 5.58
CA ASP A 165 8.10 12.25 6.02
C ASP A 165 7.29 11.78 7.26
N GLN A 166 6.08 12.33 7.44
CA GLN A 166 5.13 11.94 8.51
C GLN A 166 4.07 10.95 8.02
N ALA A 167 4.40 10.09 7.04
CA ALA A 167 3.46 9.15 6.44
C ALA A 167 2.79 8.20 7.44
N ALA A 168 3.48 7.82 8.52
CA ALA A 168 2.91 7.00 9.58
C ALA A 168 1.73 7.70 10.30
N ALA A 169 1.85 9.01 10.56
CA ALA A 169 0.77 9.80 11.17
C ALA A 169 -0.42 9.92 10.21
N VAL A 170 -0.15 10.18 8.93
CA VAL A 170 -1.19 10.19 7.87
C VAL A 170 -1.93 8.86 7.82
N MET A 171 -1.20 7.76 8.01
CA MET A 171 -1.81 6.45 7.98
C MET A 171 -2.66 6.13 9.22
N SER A 172 -2.29 6.66 10.39
CA SER A 172 -3.16 6.62 11.58
C SER A 172 -4.47 7.35 11.31
N VAL A 173 -4.40 8.61 10.88
CA VAL A 173 -5.58 9.44 10.63
C VAL A 173 -6.49 8.86 9.55
N ALA A 174 -5.92 8.24 8.52
CA ALA A 174 -6.72 7.56 7.51
C ALA A 174 -7.44 6.33 8.08
N ARG A 175 -6.84 5.56 9.00
CA ARG A 175 -7.54 4.46 9.67
C ARG A 175 -8.68 4.98 10.56
N ASP A 176 -8.43 6.05 11.31
CA ASP A 176 -9.46 6.69 12.15
C ASP A 176 -10.63 7.19 11.30
N PHE A 177 -10.34 7.75 10.12
CA PHE A 177 -11.35 8.17 9.15
C PHE A 177 -12.19 6.99 8.63
N LEU A 178 -11.59 5.81 8.46
CA LEU A 178 -12.30 4.58 8.06
C LEU A 178 -13.19 4.03 9.19
N GLU A 179 -12.82 4.21 10.46
CA GLU A 179 -13.60 3.76 11.62
C GLU A 179 -14.77 4.71 11.93
N ALA A 180 -14.66 5.99 11.55
CA ALA A 180 -15.68 7.01 11.80
C ALA A 180 -16.81 7.06 10.73
N GLY A 181 -16.66 6.34 9.62
CA GLY A 181 -17.63 6.31 8.50
C GLY A 181 -18.49 5.05 8.46
#